data_AF-A0A2E5KRX8-F1
#
_entry.id   AF-A0A2E5KRX8-F1
#
_cell.length_a   1.000
_cell.length_b   1.000
_cell.length_c   1.000
_cell.angle_alpha   90.00
_cell.angle_beta   90.00
_cell.angle_gamma   90.00
#
_symmetry.space_group_name_H-M   'P 1'
#
loop_
_entity.id
_entity.type
_entity.pdbx_description
1 polymer ?
#
loop_
_entity_poly.entity_id
_entity_poly.type
_entity_poly.pdbx_seq_one_letter_code
_entity_poly.pdbx_strand_id
1 'polypeptide(L)'
;MTARLPIFSLLAALTFSPVLADEIGSVDTAFKIIGANHKIVVEAFDDPKVKGVTCFLSMARKGGISGTLGLAEETSDASIACRLLYC
;
A
#
# COMPACT_ATOMS: atom_id res chain seq x y z
N MET A 1 39.97 -11.73 -26.12
CA MET A 1 39.14 -11.89 -24.91
C MET A 1 37.76 -11.31 -25.19
N THR A 2 36.86 -12.11 -25.76
CA THR A 2 35.49 -11.69 -26.08
C THR A 2 34.58 -12.06 -24.91
N ALA A 3 34.20 -11.07 -24.11
CA ALA A 3 33.28 -11.24 -23.00
C ALA A 3 31.88 -11.54 -23.55
N ARG A 4 31.51 -12.83 -23.60
CA ARG A 4 30.13 -13.26 -23.84
C ARG A 4 29.32 -13.02 -22.56
N LEU A 5 28.86 -11.79 -22.36
CA LEU A 5 27.86 -11.50 -21.32
C LEU A 5 26.61 -12.35 -21.59
N PRO A 6 26.10 -13.12 -20.61
CA PRO A 6 24.98 -14.01 -20.84
C PRO A 6 23.71 -13.18 -20.99
N ILE A 7 23.18 -13.16 -22.21
CA ILE A 7 21.87 -12.59 -22.59
C ILE A 7 20.75 -13.07 -21.64
N PHE A 8 20.94 -14.23 -21.01
CA PHE A 8 20.04 -14.81 -20.02
C PHE A 8 19.85 -13.96 -18.75
N SER A 9 20.84 -13.15 -18.36
CA SER A 9 20.75 -12.29 -17.17
C SER A 9 19.86 -11.06 -17.40
N LEU A 10 19.75 -10.58 -18.65
CA LEU A 10 18.97 -9.39 -18.99
C LEU A 10 17.46 -9.67 -19.03
N LEU A 11 17.04 -10.92 -19.30
CA LEU A 11 15.64 -11.30 -19.43
C LEU A 11 14.95 -11.50 -18.07
N ALA A 12 15.71 -11.80 -17.00
CA ALA A 12 15.16 -12.00 -15.66
C ALA A 12 14.63 -10.71 -15.02
N ALA A 13 15.20 -9.54 -15.38
CA ALA A 13 14.83 -8.25 -14.80
C ALA A 13 13.42 -7.75 -15.23
N LEU A 14 12.81 -8.33 -16.26
CA LEU A 14 11.53 -7.87 -16.83
C LEU A 14 10.28 -8.49 -16.17
N THR A 15 10.42 -9.38 -15.19
CA THR A 15 9.29 -10.15 -14.62
C THR A 15 8.76 -9.61 -13.30
N PHE A 16 9.26 -8.46 -12.82
CA PHE A 16 8.80 -7.89 -11.55
C PHE A 16 7.47 -7.16 -11.72
N SER A 17 6.37 -7.80 -11.32
CA SER A 17 5.06 -7.14 -11.22
C SER A 17 4.96 -6.48 -9.85
N PRO A 18 4.76 -5.14 -9.75
CA PRO A 18 4.51 -4.50 -8.48
C PRO A 18 3.18 -5.00 -7.91
N VAL A 19 3.19 -5.46 -6.66
CA VAL A 19 1.95 -5.64 -5.89
C VAL A 19 1.50 -4.25 -5.48
N LEU A 20 0.48 -3.74 -6.16
CA LEU A 20 -0.22 -2.51 -5.77
C LEU A 20 -1.21 -2.86 -4.65
N ALA A 21 -1.18 -2.08 -3.57
CA ALA A 21 -2.21 -2.16 -2.55
C ALA A 21 -3.50 -1.58 -3.13
N ASP A 22 -4.61 -2.30 -2.99
CA ASP A 22 -5.91 -1.85 -3.48
C ASP A 22 -6.61 -1.06 -2.36
N GLU A 23 -6.82 0.24 -2.57
CA GLU A 23 -7.60 1.06 -1.65
C GLU A 23 -9.08 0.69 -1.79
N ILE A 24 -9.62 -0.03 -0.80
CA ILE A 24 -11.03 -0.44 -0.80
C ILE A 24 -11.93 0.73 -0.40
N GLY A 25 -11.41 1.62 0.45
CA GLY A 25 -12.12 2.83 0.83
C GLY A 25 -11.42 3.65 1.89
N SER A 26 -11.97 4.83 2.15
CA SER A 26 -11.50 5.74 3.18
C SER A 26 -12.65 6.39 3.93
N VAL A 27 -12.43 6.70 5.20
CA VAL A 27 -13.38 7.38 6.08
C VAL A 27 -12.73 8.60 6.70
N ASP A 28 -13.38 9.76 6.59
CA ASP A 28 -12.92 10.98 7.24
C ASP A 28 -13.16 10.91 8.74
N THR A 29 -12.12 11.19 9.54
CA THR A 29 -12.19 11.16 11.01
C THR A 29 -12.25 12.53 11.63
N ALA A 30 -11.63 13.54 11.00
CA ALA A 30 -11.68 14.90 11.48
C ALA A 30 -11.60 15.91 10.33
N PHE A 31 -12.54 16.85 10.35
CA PHE A 31 -12.63 17.92 9.38
C PHE A 31 -11.54 18.98 9.62
N LYS A 32 -10.92 19.44 8.53
CA LYS A 32 -9.99 20.58 8.55
C LYS A 32 -10.55 21.70 7.67
N ILE A 33 -10.54 22.91 8.22
CA ILE A 33 -11.03 24.12 7.51
C ILE A 33 -10.10 24.47 6.35
N ILE A 34 -8.80 24.16 6.46
CA ILE A 34 -7.78 24.48 5.45
C ILE A 34 -6.96 23.22 5.18
N GLY A 35 -7.02 22.73 3.94
CA GLY A 35 -6.32 21.52 3.48
C GLY A 35 -7.17 20.25 3.56
N ALA A 36 -6.55 19.08 3.36
CA ALA A 36 -7.23 17.79 3.36
C ALA A 36 -7.78 17.43 4.74
N ASN A 37 -8.83 16.61 4.83
CA ASN A 37 -9.30 16.08 6.11
C ASN A 37 -8.34 15.01 6.64
N HIS A 38 -8.38 14.78 7.96
CA HIS A 38 -7.84 13.53 8.49
C HIS A 38 -8.76 12.39 8.08
N LYS A 39 -8.18 11.28 7.65
CA LYS A 39 -8.93 10.12 7.20
C LYS A 39 -8.25 8.83 7.63
N ILE A 40 -9.02 7.76 7.71
CA ILE A 40 -8.50 6.40 7.80
C ILE A 40 -8.70 5.77 6.44
N VAL A 41 -7.63 5.24 5.85
CA VAL A 41 -7.65 4.53 4.58
C VAL A 41 -7.56 3.04 4.84
N VAL A 42 -8.39 2.25 4.17
CA VAL A 42 -8.41 0.79 4.25
C VAL A 42 -7.90 0.22 2.95
N GLU A 43 -6.76 -0.45 3.03
CA GLU A 43 -6.09 -1.10 1.91
C GLU A 43 -6.19 -2.62 2.05
N ALA A 44 -6.51 -3.34 0.97
CA ALA A 44 -6.42 -4.81 0.93
C ALA A 44 -5.12 -5.28 0.29
N PHE A 45 -4.57 -6.35 0.86
CA PHE A 45 -3.49 -7.11 0.27
C PHE A 45 -3.65 -8.60 0.54
N ASP A 46 -3.24 -9.43 -0.42
CA ASP A 46 -3.23 -10.87 -0.25
C ASP A 46 -1.93 -11.33 0.43
N ASP A 47 -2.03 -12.29 1.34
CA ASP A 47 -0.86 -12.85 2.02
C ASP A 47 -0.06 -13.76 1.05
N PRO A 48 1.23 -13.46 0.77
CA PRO A 48 2.01 -14.22 -0.20
C PRO A 48 2.39 -15.63 0.30
N LYS A 49 2.31 -15.87 1.62
CA LYS A 49 2.64 -17.15 2.25
C LYS A 49 1.42 -18.04 2.39
N VAL A 50 0.21 -17.46 2.51
CA VAL A 50 -1.04 -18.20 2.71
C VAL A 50 -2.05 -17.87 1.61
N LYS A 51 -2.22 -18.81 0.67
CA LYS A 51 -3.19 -18.66 -0.42
C LYS A 51 -4.61 -18.52 0.12
N GLY A 52 -5.39 -17.62 -0.49
CA GLY A 52 -6.80 -17.40 -0.15
C GLY A 52 -7.02 -16.53 1.10
N VAL A 53 -5.95 -16.01 1.72
CA VAL A 53 -6.03 -15.03 2.80
C VAL A 53 -5.84 -13.63 2.24
N THR A 54 -6.80 -12.77 2.51
CA THR A 54 -6.72 -11.33 2.24
C THR A 54 -6.70 -10.58 3.57
N CYS A 55 -5.75 -9.68 3.70
CA CYS A 55 -5.56 -8.82 4.86
C CYS A 55 -6.03 -7.40 4.53
N PHE A 56 -6.81 -6.84 5.44
CA PHE A 56 -7.32 -5.48 5.39
C PHE A 56 -6.51 -4.66 6.40
N LEU A 57 -5.80 -3.65 5.92
CA LEU A 57 -5.00 -2.75 6.72
C LEU A 57 -5.65 -1.38 6.75
N SER A 58 -6.07 -0.95 7.93
CA SER A 58 -6.53 0.41 8.16
C SER A 58 -5.37 1.26 8.67
N MET A 59 -5.07 2.37 8.01
CA MET A 59 -4.05 3.34 8.43
C MET A 59 -4.64 4.74 8.56
N ALA A 60 -4.26 5.47 9.62
CA ALA A 60 -4.56 6.88 9.71
C ALA A 60 -3.70 7.68 8.71
N ARG A 61 -4.33 8.62 8.00
CA ARG A 61 -3.70 9.59 7.10
C ARG A 61 -3.91 11.01 7.60
N LYS A 62 -2.82 11.77 7.71
CA LYS A 62 -2.81 13.11 8.29
C LYS A 62 -3.23 14.16 7.26
N GLY A 63 -4.32 14.84 7.56
CA GLY A 63 -4.82 15.99 6.80
C GLY A 63 -4.15 17.32 7.13
N GLY A 64 -4.78 18.40 6.69
CA GLY A 64 -4.31 19.78 6.75
C GLY A 64 -3.46 20.16 5.54
N ILE A 65 -2.88 21.35 5.59
CA ILE A 65 -1.96 21.86 4.57
C ILE A 65 -0.77 20.91 4.29
N SER A 66 -0.17 20.33 5.33
CA SER A 66 0.92 19.37 5.18
C SER A 66 0.45 18.07 4.53
N GLY A 67 -0.78 17.63 4.84
CA GLY A 67 -1.39 16.44 4.25
C GLY A 67 -1.67 16.64 2.76
N THR A 68 -2.20 17.80 2.38
CA THR A 68 -2.43 18.15 0.97
C THR A 68 -1.14 18.21 0.16
N LEU A 69 -0.04 18.64 0.77
CA LEU A 69 1.26 18.71 0.09
C LEU A 69 2.04 17.37 0.13
N GLY A 70 1.49 16.33 0.77
CA GLY A 70 2.18 15.04 0.94
C GLY A 70 3.43 15.11 1.83
N LEU A 71 3.57 16.19 2.61
CA LEU A 71 4.67 16.42 3.54
C LEU A 71 4.27 16.08 4.98
N ALA A 72 3.07 15.55 5.18
CA ALA A 72 2.61 15.16 6.48
C ALA A 72 3.31 13.87 6.92
N GLU A 73 3.89 13.91 8.12
CA GLU A 73 4.26 12.73 8.86
C GLU A 73 3.01 11.91 9.19
N GLU A 74 2.99 10.66 8.76
CA GLU A 74 1.95 9.70 9.10
C GLU A 74 2.26 9.02 10.42
N THR A 75 1.27 8.94 11.31
CA THR A 75 1.44 8.23 12.59
C THR A 75 1.35 6.73 12.38
N SER A 76 2.02 5.95 13.22
CA SER A 76 1.99 4.48 13.18
C SER A 76 0.66 3.88 13.68
N ASP A 77 -0.43 4.64 13.60
CA ASP A 77 -1.78 4.20 14.00
C ASP A 77 -2.37 3.34 12.88
N ALA A 78 -2.04 2.04 12.93
CA ALA A 78 -2.48 1.06 11.97
C ALA A 78 -3.09 -0.18 12.66
N SER A 79 -4.09 -0.78 12.02
CA SER A 79 -4.68 -2.06 12.44
C SER A 79 -4.82 -2.98 11.23
N ILE A 80 -4.52 -4.26 11.43
CA ILE A 80 -4.56 -5.27 10.39
C ILE A 80 -5.51 -6.40 10.78
N ALA A 81 -6.38 -6.79 9.85
CA ALA A 81 -7.27 -7.93 9.99
C ALA A 81 -7.18 -8.84 8.76
N CYS A 82 -6.68 -10.07 8.95
CA CYS A 82 -6.59 -11.07 7.89
C CYS A 82 -7.77 -12.04 7.94
N ARG A 83 -8.38 -12.30 6.78
CA ARG A 83 -9.52 -13.22 6.64
C ARG A 83 -9.26 -14.21 5.51
N LEU A 84 -9.66 -15.46 5.72
CA LEU A 84 -9.70 -16.48 4.68
C LEU A 84 -10.96 -16.25 3.84
N LEU A 85 -10.80 -15.82 2.59
CA LEU A 85 -11.92 -15.52 1.68
C LEU A 85 -12.15 -16.63 0.65
N TYR A 86 -11.12 -17.44 0.38
CA TYR A 86 -11.18 -18.56 -0.57
C TYR A 86 -10.63 -19.83 0.08
N CYS A 87 -11.30 -20.96 -0.14
CA CYS A 87 -10.91 -22.30 0.31
C CYS A 87 -10.20 -23.07 -0.82
#